data_AF-U2FU59-F1
#
_entry.id   AF-U2FU59-F1
#
_cell.length_a   1.000
_cell.length_b   1.000
_cell.length_c   1.000
_cell.angle_alpha   90.00
_cell.angle_beta   90.00
_cell.angle_gamma   90.00
#
_symmetry.space_group_name_H-M   'P 1'
#
loop_
_entity.id
_entity.type
_entity.pdbx_description
1 polymer ?
#
loop_
_entity_poly.entity_id
_entity_poly.type
_entity_poly.pdbx_seq_one_letter_code
_entity_poly.pdbx_strand_id
1 'polypeptide(L)'
;MTLSKYLCENLQERYLHVELDAFRQMEPANYWDVEKPLARIRVAALCRAINATAVTFSRHGQAVIVDHVLSPEAWRYMLEDMIGLPVLIVGVFCELEVLMEREQNRGDRKLGLAESQFHSIHANRHYDFIVDTSSSSSAECGQLVLAWLQSQPTPAAFAKMNQQFFCS
;
A
#
# COMPACT_ATOMS: atom_id res chain seq x y z
N MET A 1 -7.76 -14.96 1.36
CA MET A 1 -7.99 -13.87 0.39
C MET A 1 -7.57 -12.56 1.04
N THR A 2 -6.86 -11.68 0.34
CA THR A 2 -6.44 -10.36 0.85
C THR A 2 -7.55 -9.32 0.65
N LEU A 3 -7.45 -8.18 1.34
CA LEU A 3 -8.39 -7.06 1.18
C LEU A 3 -8.46 -6.59 -0.28
N SER A 4 -7.30 -6.37 -0.90
CA SER A 4 -7.16 -5.94 -2.30
C SER A 4 -7.82 -6.91 -3.29
N LYS A 5 -7.61 -8.22 -3.11
CA LYS A 5 -8.27 -9.25 -3.94
C LYS A 5 -9.78 -9.25 -3.77
N TYR A 6 -10.26 -9.14 -2.53
CA TYR A 6 -11.70 -9.00 -2.27
C TYR A 6 -12.29 -7.80 -3.00
N LEU A 7 -11.63 -6.64 -2.96
CA LEU A 7 -12.08 -5.45 -3.67
C LEU A 7 -12.11 -5.67 -5.19
N CYS A 8 -11.07 -6.27 -5.77
CA CYS A 8 -11.02 -6.57 -7.21
C CYS A 8 -12.17 -7.48 -7.66
N GLU A 9 -12.58 -8.43 -6.82
CA GLU A 9 -13.65 -9.38 -7.13
C GLU A 9 -15.06 -8.79 -6.97
N ASN A 10 -15.22 -7.73 -6.17
CA ASN A 10 -16.54 -7.23 -5.73
C ASN A 10 -16.85 -5.79 -6.15
N LEU A 11 -15.89 -5.05 -6.71
CA LEU A 11 -16.16 -3.75 -7.32
C LEU A 11 -16.89 -3.91 -8.66
N GLN A 12 -17.86 -3.04 -8.93
CA GLN A 12 -18.62 -3.06 -10.19
C GLN A 12 -17.75 -2.71 -11.40
N GLU A 13 -16.90 -1.68 -11.24
CA GLU A 13 -15.85 -1.36 -12.22
C GLU A 13 -14.66 -2.30 -12.01
N ARG A 14 -13.97 -2.66 -13.10
CA ARG A 14 -12.81 -3.55 -13.05
C ARG A 14 -11.55 -2.74 -12.76
N TYR A 15 -11.04 -2.84 -11.54
CA TYR A 15 -9.80 -2.21 -11.14
C TYR A 15 -8.61 -3.10 -11.52
N LEU A 16 -7.56 -2.50 -12.04
CA LEU A 16 -6.27 -3.17 -12.17
C LEU A 16 -5.63 -3.30 -10.79
N HIS A 17 -5.13 -4.49 -10.48
CA HIS A 17 -4.42 -4.74 -9.22
C HIS A 17 -2.91 -4.59 -9.43
N VAL A 18 -2.34 -3.54 -8.86
CA VAL A 18 -0.89 -3.27 -8.87
C VAL A 18 -0.37 -3.57 -7.46
N GLU A 19 0.17 -4.77 -7.26
CA GLU A 19 0.65 -5.23 -5.95
C GLU A 19 2.17 -5.38 -5.89
N LEU A 20 2.77 -5.09 -4.74
CA LEU A 20 4.21 -5.24 -4.51
C LEU A 20 4.70 -6.64 -4.92
N ASP A 21 4.01 -7.69 -4.49
CA ASP A 21 4.44 -9.07 -4.70
C ASP A 21 4.53 -9.44 -6.19
N ALA A 22 3.69 -8.85 -7.06
CA ALA A 22 3.78 -9.05 -8.50
C ALA A 22 5.09 -8.49 -9.09
N PHE A 23 5.58 -7.36 -8.59
CA PHE A 23 6.88 -6.81 -9.00
C PHE A 23 8.02 -7.62 -8.41
N ARG A 24 7.89 -8.10 -7.16
CA ARG A 24 8.88 -8.99 -6.52
C ARG A 24 9.10 -10.27 -7.32
N GLN A 25 8.06 -10.82 -7.94
CA GLN A 25 8.14 -12.02 -8.76
C GLN A 25 8.93 -11.83 -10.07
N MET A 26 9.14 -10.58 -10.52
CA MET A 26 9.94 -10.27 -11.70
C MET A 26 11.45 -10.23 -11.39
N GLU A 27 11.82 -10.19 -10.12
CA GLU A 27 13.21 -10.07 -9.69
C GLU A 27 13.95 -11.41 -9.89
N PRO A 28 15.18 -11.40 -10.46
CA PRO A 28 15.94 -12.64 -10.63
C PRO A 28 16.43 -13.21 -9.29
N ALA A 29 16.90 -14.46 -9.31
CA ALA A 29 17.54 -15.06 -8.15
C ALA A 29 18.70 -14.18 -7.62
N ASN A 30 18.85 -14.12 -6.30
CA ASN A 30 19.89 -13.35 -5.59
C ASN A 30 19.85 -11.83 -5.88
N TYR A 31 18.73 -11.30 -6.38
CA TYR A 31 18.59 -9.86 -6.68
C TYR A 31 18.73 -8.95 -5.46
N TRP A 32 18.71 -9.46 -4.23
CA TRP A 32 18.91 -8.65 -3.02
C TRP A 32 20.24 -8.92 -2.31
N ASP A 33 21.10 -9.75 -2.89
CA ASP A 33 22.40 -10.11 -2.33
C ASP A 33 23.42 -9.02 -2.68
N VAL A 34 23.18 -7.82 -2.16
CA VAL A 34 23.98 -6.62 -2.41
C VAL A 34 24.17 -5.81 -1.14
N GLU A 35 25.15 -4.91 -1.17
CA GLU A 35 25.38 -3.99 -0.07
C GLU A 35 24.21 -3.03 0.15
N LYS A 36 24.10 -2.53 1.38
CA LYS A 36 23.00 -1.64 1.82
C LYS A 36 22.77 -0.42 0.92
N PRO A 37 23.80 0.28 0.39
CA PRO A 37 23.58 1.43 -0.50
C PRO A 37 22.83 1.04 -1.78
N LEU A 38 23.22 -0.06 -2.41
CA LEU A 38 22.57 -0.54 -3.63
C LEU A 38 21.16 -1.09 -3.34
N ALA A 39 20.98 -1.78 -2.22
CA ALA A 39 19.65 -2.22 -1.78
C ALA A 39 18.69 -1.03 -1.62
N ARG A 40 19.12 0.10 -1.06
CA ARG A 40 18.31 1.32 -0.93
C ARG A 40 17.91 1.89 -2.29
N ILE A 41 18.84 1.93 -3.25
CA ILE A 41 18.55 2.36 -4.63
C ILE A 41 17.50 1.45 -5.27
N ARG A 42 17.65 0.13 -5.11
CA ARG A 42 16.68 -0.85 -5.64
C ARG A 42 15.30 -0.71 -5.02
N VAL A 43 15.21 -0.48 -3.71
CA VAL A 43 13.92 -0.22 -3.02
C VAL A 43 13.27 1.05 -3.59
N ALA A 44 14.02 2.14 -3.73
CA ALA A 44 13.49 3.37 -4.31
C ALA A 44 12.99 3.17 -5.75
N ALA A 45 13.78 2.48 -6.59
CA ALA A 45 13.40 2.15 -7.96
C ALA A 45 12.13 1.28 -8.03
N LEU A 46 12.02 0.28 -7.15
CA LEU A 46 10.85 -0.59 -7.05
C LEU A 46 9.59 0.20 -6.68
N CYS A 47 9.64 1.01 -5.61
CA CYS A 47 8.51 1.85 -5.20
C CYS A 47 8.08 2.80 -6.33
N ARG A 48 9.03 3.48 -6.98
CA ARG A 48 8.73 4.39 -8.10
C ARG A 48 8.19 3.66 -9.33
N ALA A 49 8.63 2.44 -9.62
CA ALA A 49 8.11 1.64 -10.72
C ALA A 49 6.64 1.22 -10.48
N ILE A 50 6.31 0.83 -9.25
CA ILE A 50 4.93 0.56 -8.82
C ILE A 50 4.06 1.81 -9.02
N ASN A 51 4.52 2.95 -8.51
CA ASN A 51 3.81 4.22 -8.66
C ASN A 51 3.62 4.60 -10.13
N ALA A 52 4.69 4.55 -10.94
CA ALA A 52 4.64 4.91 -12.35
C ALA A 52 3.67 4.02 -13.15
N THR A 53 3.58 2.74 -12.80
CA THR A 53 2.63 1.80 -13.40
C THR A 53 1.19 2.22 -13.10
N ALA A 54 0.89 2.47 -11.82
CA ALA A 54 -0.44 2.92 -11.40
C ALA A 54 -0.82 4.27 -12.03
N VAL A 55 0.12 5.21 -12.06
CA VAL A 55 -0.05 6.53 -12.70
C VAL A 55 -0.35 6.40 -14.19
N THR A 56 0.37 5.51 -14.89
CA THR A 56 0.18 5.30 -16.33
C THR A 56 -1.22 4.78 -16.62
N PHE A 57 -1.65 3.73 -15.92
CA PHE A 57 -3.00 3.20 -16.06
C PHE A 57 -4.08 4.24 -15.75
N SER A 58 -3.93 4.96 -14.64
CA SER A 58 -4.87 6.00 -14.24
C SER A 58 -5.00 7.12 -15.27
N ARG A 59 -3.87 7.63 -15.80
CA ARG A 59 -3.86 8.67 -16.83
C ARG A 59 -4.48 8.23 -18.15
N HIS A 60 -4.49 6.93 -18.44
CA HIS A 60 -5.15 6.35 -19.60
C HIS A 60 -6.60 5.90 -19.31
N GLY A 61 -7.18 6.35 -18.18
CA GLY A 61 -8.59 6.17 -17.87
C GLY A 61 -8.93 4.80 -17.24
N GLN A 62 -7.94 4.08 -16.73
CA GLN A 62 -8.16 2.79 -16.06
C GLN A 62 -8.11 2.96 -14.55
N ALA A 63 -9.10 2.41 -13.84
CA ALA A 63 -9.12 2.39 -12.39
C ALA A 63 -8.06 1.41 -11.84
N VAL A 64 -7.39 1.78 -10.74
CA VAL A 64 -6.26 1.02 -10.18
C VAL A 64 -6.38 0.89 -8.67
N ILE A 65 -6.15 -0.31 -8.15
CA ILE A 65 -5.86 -0.57 -6.74
C ILE A 65 -4.36 -0.80 -6.61
N VAL A 66 -3.71 -0.01 -5.75
CA VAL A 66 -2.30 -0.21 -5.40
C VAL A 66 -2.22 -0.86 -4.03
N ASP A 67 -1.70 -2.08 -3.96
CA ASP A 67 -1.48 -2.83 -2.71
C ASP A 67 0.03 -2.87 -2.41
N HIS A 68 0.46 -1.98 -1.52
CA HIS A 68 1.87 -1.80 -1.21
C HIS A 68 2.08 -1.32 0.23
N VAL A 69 3.07 -1.92 0.92
CA VAL A 69 3.58 -1.42 2.21
C VAL A 69 4.48 -0.22 1.99
N LEU A 70 4.12 0.93 2.55
CA LEU A 70 4.84 2.19 2.38
C LEU A 70 5.76 2.47 3.57
N SER A 71 7.08 2.36 3.35
CA SER A 71 8.10 2.93 4.25
C SER A 71 8.00 4.47 4.28
N PRO A 72 8.64 5.15 5.25
CA PRO A 72 8.70 6.61 5.28
C PRO A 72 9.15 7.25 3.95
N GLU A 73 10.15 6.69 3.27
CA GLU A 73 10.60 7.15 1.96
C GLU A 73 9.62 6.80 0.84
N ALA A 74 8.98 5.62 0.91
CA ALA A 74 8.00 5.21 -0.09
C ALA A 74 6.77 6.12 -0.10
N TRP A 75 6.36 6.63 1.06
CA TRP A 75 5.34 7.69 1.15
C TRP A 75 5.75 8.93 0.35
N ARG A 76 6.99 9.41 0.50
CA ARG A 76 7.49 10.55 -0.27
C ARG A 76 7.45 10.28 -1.77
N TYR A 77 7.91 9.12 -2.22
CA TYR A 77 7.87 8.74 -3.64
C TYR A 77 6.44 8.72 -4.18
N MET A 78 5.50 8.13 -3.44
CA MET A 78 4.10 8.07 -3.86
C MET A 78 3.49 9.47 -4.01
N LEU A 79 3.74 10.38 -3.06
CA LEU A 79 3.25 11.76 -3.12
C LEU A 79 3.84 12.55 -4.30
N GLU A 80 5.13 12.37 -4.59
CA GLU A 80 5.79 12.98 -5.76
C GLU A 80 5.24 12.43 -7.09
N ASP A 81 5.13 11.11 -7.19
CA ASP A 81 4.84 10.43 -8.45
C ASP A 81 3.35 10.51 -8.84
N MET A 82 2.43 10.54 -7.87
CA MET A 82 0.98 10.51 -8.10
C MET A 82 0.31 11.89 -8.07
N ILE A 83 1.10 12.97 -8.08
CA ILE A 83 0.56 14.34 -8.09
C ILE A 83 -0.42 14.56 -9.25
N GLY A 84 -1.54 15.22 -8.95
CA GLY A 84 -2.60 15.52 -9.91
C GLY A 84 -3.57 14.38 -10.20
N LEU A 85 -3.43 13.22 -9.54
CA LEU A 85 -4.38 12.12 -9.62
C LEU A 85 -5.38 12.15 -8.44
N PRO A 86 -6.61 11.61 -8.63
CA PRO A 86 -7.61 11.51 -7.56
C PRO A 86 -7.33 10.29 -6.66
N VAL A 87 -6.27 10.35 -5.85
CA VAL A 87 -5.81 9.22 -5.01
C VAL A 87 -6.60 9.14 -3.70
N LEU A 88 -7.35 8.05 -3.51
CA LEU A 88 -7.92 7.65 -2.23
C LEU A 88 -6.95 6.75 -1.46
N ILE A 89 -6.74 7.03 -0.18
CA ILE A 89 -5.76 6.33 0.66
C ILE A 89 -6.48 5.60 1.80
N VAL A 90 -6.45 4.27 1.75
CA VAL A 90 -7.03 3.41 2.80
C VAL A 90 -5.93 2.93 3.73
N GLY A 91 -6.07 3.25 5.02
CA GLY A 91 -5.19 2.76 6.07
C GLY A 91 -5.64 1.37 6.53
N VAL A 92 -4.74 0.39 6.46
CA VAL A 92 -4.98 -0.97 6.95
C VAL A 92 -4.17 -1.17 8.22
N PHE A 93 -4.85 -1.18 9.37
CA PHE A 93 -4.23 -1.34 10.68
C PHE A 93 -4.45 -2.76 11.21
N CYS A 94 -3.58 -3.18 12.11
CA CYS A 94 -3.66 -4.45 12.81
C CYS A 94 -2.82 -4.34 14.08
N GLU A 95 -3.31 -4.82 15.21
CA GLU A 95 -2.57 -4.91 16.47
C GLU A 95 -1.25 -5.66 16.28
N LEU A 96 -0.19 -5.18 16.95
CA LEU A 96 1.16 -5.72 16.79
C LEU A 96 1.21 -7.21 17.16
N GLU A 97 0.54 -7.58 18.24
CA GLU A 97 0.45 -8.96 18.72
C GLU A 97 -0.12 -9.89 17.64
N VAL A 98 -1.19 -9.46 16.96
CA VAL A 98 -1.82 -10.21 15.87
C VAL A 98 -0.92 -10.29 14.65
N LEU A 99 -0.20 -9.21 14.31
CA LEU A 99 0.78 -9.21 13.22
C LEU A 99 1.92 -10.20 13.48
N MET A 100 2.43 -10.23 14.72
CA MET A 100 3.51 -11.15 15.12
C MET A 100 3.04 -12.61 15.08
N GLU A 101 1.83 -12.90 15.56
CA GLU A 101 1.24 -14.24 15.46
C GLU A 101 1.10 -14.69 14.00
N ARG A 102 0.61 -13.79 13.12
CA ARG A 102 0.49 -14.06 11.67
C ARG A 102 1.84 -14.28 11.00
N GLU A 103 2.86 -13.50 11.37
CA GLU A 103 4.22 -13.65 10.86
C GLU A 103 4.83 -15.00 11.25
N GLN A 104 4.63 -15.41 12.51
CA GLN A 104 5.07 -16.71 13.01
C GLN A 104 4.39 -17.88 12.29
N ASN A 105 3.08 -17.77 12.04
CA ASN A 105 2.30 -18.81 11.38
C ASN A 105 2.62 -18.94 9.87
N ARG A 106 3.08 -17.87 9.21
CA ARG A 106 3.40 -17.91 7.77
C ARG A 106 4.70 -18.64 7.46
N GLY A 107 5.68 -18.61 8.36
CA GLY A 107 6.93 -19.38 8.26
C GLY A 107 7.86 -19.04 7.07
N ASP A 108 7.47 -18.13 6.18
CA ASP A 108 8.17 -17.78 4.94
C ASP A 108 8.94 -16.44 5.02
N ARG A 109 8.74 -15.65 6.07
CA ARG A 109 9.36 -14.34 6.29
C ARG A 109 10.32 -14.35 7.48
N LYS A 110 11.33 -13.48 7.44
CA LYS A 110 12.17 -13.21 8.62
C LYS A 110 11.28 -12.67 9.74
N LEU A 111 11.30 -13.36 10.88
CA LEU A 111 10.66 -12.89 12.11
C LEU A 111 11.19 -11.49 12.49
N GLY A 112 10.30 -10.64 12.99
CA GLY A 112 10.60 -9.28 13.44
C GLY A 112 10.38 -8.18 12.40
N LEU A 113 9.87 -8.51 11.20
CA LEU A 113 9.55 -7.47 10.21
C LEU A 113 8.34 -6.65 10.68
N ALA A 114 7.30 -7.32 11.18
CA ALA A 114 6.12 -6.67 11.74
C ALA A 114 6.48 -5.61 12.80
N GLU A 115 7.27 -6.01 13.81
CA GLU A 115 7.73 -5.13 14.88
C GLU A 115 8.56 -3.94 14.36
N SER A 116 9.50 -4.20 13.46
CA SER A 116 10.39 -3.16 12.91
C SER A 116 9.64 -2.06 12.14
N GLN A 117 8.49 -2.40 11.55
CA GLN A 117 7.73 -1.49 10.69
C GLN A 117 6.57 -0.82 11.43
N PHE A 118 5.98 -1.50 12.42
CA PHE A 118 4.71 -1.15 13.07
C PHE A 118 4.56 0.34 13.41
N HIS A 119 5.51 0.89 14.16
CA HIS A 119 5.43 2.28 14.63
C HIS A 119 5.70 3.31 13.52
N SER A 120 6.37 2.92 12.43
CA SER A 120 6.89 3.88 11.45
C SER A 120 5.99 4.06 10.22
N ILE A 121 5.31 2.99 9.78
CA ILE A 121 4.57 2.99 8.50
C ILE A 121 3.32 3.86 8.51
N HIS A 122 2.70 4.04 9.69
CA HIS A 122 1.49 4.86 9.89
C HIS A 122 1.76 6.20 10.59
N ALA A 123 2.97 6.42 11.13
CA ALA A 123 3.28 7.62 11.91
C ALA A 123 3.15 8.89 11.06
N ASN A 124 2.36 9.85 11.53
CA ASN A 124 2.08 11.12 10.83
C ASN A 124 1.59 10.91 9.39
N ARG A 125 0.66 9.97 9.19
CA ARG A 125 -0.02 9.71 7.91
C ARG A 125 -1.49 10.02 7.99
N HIS A 126 -2.07 10.41 6.86
CA HIS A 126 -3.50 10.66 6.72
C HIS A 126 -4.10 9.61 5.79
N TYR A 127 -5.36 9.26 6.08
CA TYR A 127 -6.13 8.27 5.35
C TYR A 127 -7.53 8.83 5.11
N ASP A 128 -8.12 8.53 3.95
CA ASP A 128 -9.51 8.87 3.66
C ASP A 128 -10.46 7.86 4.32
N PHE A 129 -9.98 6.63 4.54
CA PHE A 129 -10.69 5.58 5.27
C PHE A 129 -9.71 4.67 6.01
N ILE A 130 -10.12 4.12 7.13
CA ILE A 130 -9.30 3.22 7.94
C ILE A 130 -10.09 1.93 8.18
N VAL A 131 -9.41 0.80 8.00
CA VAL A 131 -9.89 -0.51 8.43
C VAL A 131 -8.92 -1.11 9.43
N ASP A 132 -9.47 -1.81 10.41
CA ASP A 132 -8.72 -2.57 11.39
C ASP A 132 -8.92 -4.07 11.13
N THR A 133 -7.82 -4.80 11.00
CA THR A 133 -7.80 -6.23 10.70
C THR A 133 -7.41 -7.08 11.90
N SER A 134 -7.39 -6.51 13.12
CA SER A 134 -7.05 -7.21 14.37
C SER A 134 -8.11 -8.25 14.73
N SER A 135 -9.38 -7.87 14.65
CA SER A 135 -10.53 -8.73 14.98
C SER A 135 -11.44 -9.01 13.78
N SER A 136 -11.22 -8.37 12.64
CA SER A 136 -12.01 -8.56 11.41
C SER A 136 -11.25 -9.35 10.36
N SER A 137 -11.98 -10.21 9.66
CA SER A 137 -11.50 -10.92 8.48
C SER A 137 -11.31 -9.96 7.30
N SER A 138 -10.47 -10.34 6.33
CA SER A 138 -10.26 -9.53 5.13
C SER A 138 -11.54 -9.29 4.31
N ALA A 139 -12.51 -10.21 4.37
CA ALA A 139 -13.80 -10.06 3.71
C ALA A 139 -14.67 -9.01 4.40
N GLU A 140 -14.72 -8.99 5.74
CA GLU A 140 -15.44 -7.97 6.50
C GLU A 140 -14.84 -6.58 6.28
N CYS A 141 -13.51 -6.45 6.34
CA CYS A 141 -12.84 -5.19 6.00
C CYS A 141 -13.11 -4.78 4.55
N GLY A 142 -13.12 -5.73 3.62
CA GLY A 142 -13.45 -5.50 2.23
C GLY A 142 -14.86 -4.95 2.03
N GLN A 143 -15.85 -5.51 2.73
CA GLN A 143 -17.23 -5.02 2.69
C GLN A 143 -17.33 -3.58 3.21
N LEU A 144 -16.61 -3.24 4.28
CA LEU A 144 -16.56 -1.88 4.81
C LEU A 144 -15.98 -0.89 3.78
N VAL A 145 -14.85 -1.24 3.14
CA VAL A 145 -14.23 -0.38 2.12
C VAL A 145 -15.15 -0.25 0.89
N LEU A 146 -15.82 -1.32 0.44
CA LEU A 146 -16.78 -1.24 -0.67
C LEU A 146 -17.95 -0.30 -0.36
N ALA A 147 -18.56 -0.45 0.82
CA ALA A 147 -19.67 0.40 1.23
C ALA A 147 -19.24 1.87 1.30
N TRP A 148 -18.02 2.14 1.78
CA TRP A 148 -17.44 3.48 1.78
C TRP A 148 -17.22 4.01 0.35
N LEU A 149 -16.62 3.23 -0.56
CA LEU A 149 -16.42 3.65 -1.96
C LEU A 149 -17.73 3.94 -2.69
N GLN A 150 -18.81 3.20 -2.39
CA GLN A 150 -20.15 3.46 -2.93
C GLN A 150 -20.71 4.83 -2.54
N SER A 151 -20.24 5.41 -1.43
CA SER A 151 -20.61 6.79 -1.04
C SER A 151 -19.95 7.88 -1.88
N GLN A 152 -19.07 7.51 -2.82
CA GLN A 152 -18.31 8.41 -3.70
C GLN A 152 -17.49 9.44 -2.90
N PRO A 153 -16.57 8.97 -2.04
CA PRO A 153 -15.77 9.86 -1.20
C PRO A 153 -14.90 10.79 -2.03
N THR A 154 -14.74 12.03 -1.56
CA THR A 154 -13.79 12.98 -2.16
C THR A 154 -12.39 12.77 -1.58
N PRO A 155 -11.35 12.58 -2.42
CA PRO A 155 -9.97 12.46 -1.94
C PRO A 155 -9.51 13.68 -1.15
N ALA A 156 -8.99 13.47 0.06
CA ALA A 156 -8.48 14.54 0.92
C ALA A 156 -7.12 14.21 1.54
N ALA A 157 -6.86 12.94 1.86
CA ALA A 157 -5.65 12.51 2.55
C ALA A 157 -4.38 12.81 1.75
N PHE A 158 -4.39 12.52 0.44
CA PHE A 158 -3.26 12.77 -0.45
C PHE A 158 -2.86 14.25 -0.43
N ALA A 159 -3.83 15.16 -0.62
CA ALA A 159 -3.57 16.60 -0.66
C ALA A 159 -3.01 17.12 0.68
N LYS A 160 -3.58 16.66 1.80
CA LYS A 160 -3.09 17.01 3.16
C LYS A 160 -1.65 16.54 3.37
N MET A 161 -1.33 15.30 3.02
CA MET A 161 0.03 14.79 3.15
C MET A 161 1.00 15.51 2.23
N ASN A 162 0.63 15.80 0.98
CA ASN A 162 1.49 16.53 0.07
C ASN A 162 1.86 17.92 0.61
N GLN A 163 0.89 18.64 1.21
CA GLN A 163 1.15 19.91 1.89
C GLN A 163 2.09 19.74 3.10
N GLN A 164 1.86 18.72 3.94
CA GLN A 164 2.69 18.46 5.12
C GLN A 164 4.14 18.12 4.77
N PHE A 165 4.36 17.35 3.70
CA PHE A 165 5.70 16.85 3.32
C PHE A 165 6.55 17.85 2.54
N PHE A 166 5.94 18.73 1.73
CA PHE A 166 6.68 19.57 0.79
C PHE A 166 6.46 21.08 0.95
N CYS A 167 5.48 21.50 1.74
CA CYS A 167 5.18 22.93 1.96
C CYS A 167 5.48 23.39 3.40
N SER A 168 6.17 22.57 4.20
CA SER A 168 6.61 22.89 5.56
C SER A 168 8.04 23.41 5.65
#